data_AF-A0A844IM30-F1
#
_entry.id   AF-A0A844IM30-F1
#
_cell.length_a   1.000
_cell.length_b   1.000
_cell.length_c   1.000
_cell.angle_alpha   90.00
_cell.angle_beta   90.00
_cell.angle_gamma   90.00
#
_symmetry.space_group_name_H-M   'P 1'
#
loop_
_entity.id
_entity.type
_entity.pdbx_description
1 polymer ?
#
loop_
_entity_poly.entity_id
_entity_poly.type
_entity_poly.pdbx_seq_one_letter_code
_entity_poly.pdbx_strand_id
1 'polypeptide(L)'
;MTEIKFSIEGEDAITAAEELLAIEGITGNYTVNSEDVKKEAVITTVATIVGLVGGAIAIAEQIRKWYQEYKQKQSGKKIDKVLIVGRNGRRLLLENATIEQIRQILES
;
A
#
# COMPACT_ATOMS: atom_id res chain seq x y z
N MET A 1 -5.07 -10.22 16.54
CA MET A 1 -5.11 -8.93 15.82
C MET A 1 -4.49 -9.17 14.47
N THR A 2 -5.31 -9.21 13.42
CA THR A 2 -4.91 -9.64 12.07
C THR A 2 -5.06 -8.45 11.14
N GLU A 3 -4.00 -7.64 11.07
CA GLU A 3 -3.96 -6.39 10.32
C GLU A 3 -3.16 -6.58 9.03
N ILE A 4 -3.60 -5.92 7.96
CA ILE A 4 -2.87 -5.90 6.69
C ILE A 4 -2.03 -4.63 6.67
N LYS A 5 -0.74 -4.73 6.36
CA LYS A 5 0.17 -3.59 6.36
C LYS A 5 0.65 -3.29 4.95
N PHE A 6 0.70 -2.02 4.59
CA PHE A 6 1.20 -1.50 3.32
C PHE A 6 2.42 -0.67 3.63
N SER A 7 3.60 -1.14 3.25
CA SER A 7 4.83 -0.37 3.31
C SER A 7 5.01 0.35 1.99
N ILE A 8 4.91 1.67 2.00
CA ILE A 8 5.12 2.55 0.86
C ILE A 8 6.44 3.27 1.09
N GLU A 9 7.36 3.15 0.14
CA GLU A 9 8.70 3.73 0.16
C GLU A 9 8.80 4.77 -0.95
N GLY A 10 9.23 5.99 -0.61
CA GLY A 10 9.47 7.08 -1.56
C GLY A 10 9.14 8.46 -0.97
N GLU A 11 9.61 9.54 -1.60
CA GLU A 11 9.35 10.93 -1.16
C GLU A 11 7.86 11.27 -0.97
N ASP A 12 6.98 10.62 -1.73
CA ASP A 12 5.53 10.87 -1.73
C ASP A 12 4.76 9.80 -0.94
N ALA A 13 5.47 8.99 -0.13
CA ALA A 13 4.88 7.85 0.59
C ALA A 13 3.75 8.24 1.54
N ILE A 14 3.79 9.45 2.10
CA ILE A 14 2.73 9.98 2.98
C ILE A 14 1.45 10.20 2.19
N THR A 15 1.52 11.00 1.12
CA THR A 15 0.38 11.30 0.24
C THR A 15 -0.22 10.02 -0.34
N ALA A 16 0.65 9.11 -0.77
CA ALA A 16 0.28 7.77 -1.22
C ALA A 16 -0.52 6.99 -0.16
N ALA A 17 -0.06 6.97 1.09
CA ALA A 17 -0.77 6.31 2.18
C ALA A 17 -2.14 6.95 2.47
N GLU A 18 -2.23 8.27 2.40
CA GLU A 18 -3.49 9.00 2.60
C GLU A 18 -4.50 8.69 1.49
N GLU A 19 -4.09 8.70 0.22
CA GLU A 19 -4.98 8.32 -0.89
C GLU A 19 -5.38 6.84 -0.83
N LEU A 20 -4.48 5.95 -0.37
CA LEU A 20 -4.81 4.54 -0.17
C LEU A 20 -5.89 4.37 0.92
N LEU A 21 -5.77 5.09 2.03
CA LEU A 21 -6.74 5.06 3.13
C LEU A 21 -8.04 5.81 2.80
N ALA A 22 -8.02 6.69 1.81
CA ALA A 22 -9.21 7.37 1.28
C ALA A 22 -10.05 6.47 0.35
N ILE A 23 -9.55 5.28 -0.03
CA ILE A 23 -10.33 4.31 -0.81
C ILE A 23 -11.55 3.87 0.01
N GLU A 24 -12.74 4.05 -0.57
CA GLU A 24 -13.98 3.59 0.04
C GLU A 24 -13.94 2.09 0.34
N GLY A 25 -14.25 1.72 1.58
CA GLY A 25 -14.19 0.35 2.04
C GLY A 25 -12.85 -0.07 2.65
N ILE A 26 -11.85 0.81 2.69
CA ILE A 26 -10.65 0.62 3.51
C ILE A 26 -10.81 1.45 4.79
N THR A 27 -10.58 0.82 5.94
CA THR A 27 -10.46 1.53 7.22
C THR A 27 -9.11 1.18 7.83
N GLY A 28 -8.37 2.19 8.24
CA GLY A 28 -6.99 2.03 8.67
C GLY A 28 -6.38 3.30 9.24
N ASN A 29 -5.14 3.18 9.68
CA ASN A 29 -4.31 4.31 10.07
C ASN A 29 -2.91 4.11 9.49
N TYR A 30 -2.15 5.18 9.27
CA TYR A 30 -0.77 5.08 8.82
C TYR A 30 0.20 5.55 9.89
N THR A 31 1.43 5.04 9.81
CA THR A 31 2.55 5.50 10.61
C THR A 31 3.69 5.85 9.67
N VAL A 32 4.20 7.06 9.79
CA VAL A 32 5.35 7.52 9.02
C VAL A 32 6.60 7.15 9.83
N ASN A 33 7.46 6.31 9.26
CA ASN A 33 8.78 6.04 9.80
C ASN A 33 9.80 6.78 8.95
N SER A 34 10.20 7.94 9.43
CA SER A 34 11.35 8.70 8.92
C SER A 34 12.59 8.26 9.69
N GLU A 35 12.98 7.00 9.59
CA GLU A 35 14.26 6.56 10.16
C GLU A 35 15.38 6.88 9.15
N ASP A 36 16.27 7.79 9.54
CA ASP A 36 17.59 8.05 8.95
C ASP A 36 18.43 6.74 8.93
N VAL A 37 18.25 5.88 7.93
CA VAL A 37 19.06 4.67 7.78
C VAL A 37 20.02 4.82 6.61
N LYS A 38 21.03 5.69 6.78
CA LYS A 38 22.40 5.66 6.18
C LYS A 38 22.60 5.35 4.68
N LYS A 39 21.56 5.19 3.87
CA LYS A 39 21.62 4.97 2.42
C LYS A 39 20.35 5.54 1.81
N GLU A 40 20.46 6.79 1.34
CA GLU A 40 19.45 7.52 0.58
C GLU A 40 18.18 7.87 1.40
N ALA A 41 17.77 9.13 1.37
CA ALA A 41 16.65 9.66 2.16
C ALA A 41 15.31 9.12 1.62
N VAL A 42 14.96 7.89 1.97
CA VAL A 42 13.71 7.25 1.54
C VAL A 42 12.71 7.31 2.68
N ILE A 43 11.65 8.12 2.52
CA ILE A 43 10.52 8.17 3.46
C ILE A 43 9.77 6.83 3.34
N THR A 44 9.56 6.15 4.47
CA THR A 44 8.77 4.91 4.52
C THR A 44 7.49 5.15 5.32
N THR A 45 6.35 5.11 4.64
CA THR A 45 5.03 5.20 5.28
C THR A 45 4.38 3.82 5.33
N VAL A 46 3.99 3.40 6.53
CA VAL A 46 3.31 2.12 6.74
C VAL A 46 1.83 2.38 6.99
N ALA A 47 0.97 2.14 5.99
CA ALA A 47 -0.48 2.16 6.16
C ALA A 47 -0.96 0.81 6.70
N THR A 48 -1.74 0.82 7.77
CA THR A 48 -2.31 -0.37 8.42
C THR A 48 -3.80 -0.39 8.17
N ILE A 49 -4.27 -1.39 7.42
CA ILE A 49 -5.69 -1.63 7.18
C ILE A 49 -6.23 -2.52 8.29
N VAL A 50 -7.17 -1.97 9.06
CA VAL A 50 -7.85 -2.63 10.18
C VAL A 50 -9.17 -3.27 9.75
N GLY A 51 -9.77 -2.82 8.64
CA GLY A 51 -11.04 -3.34 8.15
C GLY A 51 -11.21 -3.15 6.64
N LEU A 52 -11.88 -4.13 6.01
CA LEU A 52 -12.34 -4.06 4.63
C LEU A 52 -13.86 -4.13 4.64
N VAL A 53 -14.52 -3.07 4.20
CA VAL A 53 -15.98 -3.00 4.06
C VAL A 53 -16.31 -3.16 2.59
N GLY A 54 -16.53 -4.41 2.17
CA GLY A 54 -16.77 -4.77 0.77
C GLY A 54 -16.13 -6.11 0.40
N GLY A 55 -16.38 -6.58 -0.83
CA GLY A 55 -15.73 -7.79 -1.35
C GLY A 55 -14.25 -7.54 -1.64
N ALA A 56 -13.37 -8.47 -1.25
CA ALA A 56 -11.91 -8.33 -1.42
C ALA A 56 -11.47 -8.09 -2.88
N ILE A 57 -12.26 -8.56 -3.87
CA ILE A 57 -12.02 -8.29 -5.29
C ILE A 57 -12.13 -6.79 -5.60
N ALA A 58 -13.22 -6.14 -5.18
CA ALA A 58 -13.45 -4.73 -5.48
C ALA A 58 -12.35 -3.84 -4.86
N ILE A 59 -11.94 -4.17 -3.64
CA ILE A 59 -10.82 -3.48 -2.98
C ILE A 59 -9.50 -3.74 -3.71
N ALA A 60 -9.24 -4.98 -4.13
CA ALA A 60 -8.03 -5.31 -4.90
C ALA A 60 -7.96 -4.55 -6.23
N GLU A 61 -9.08 -4.36 -6.91
CA GLU A 61 -9.18 -3.53 -8.11
C GLU A 61 -8.87 -2.06 -7.82
N GLN A 62 -9.44 -1.50 -6.76
CA GLN A 62 -9.19 -0.11 -6.37
C GLN A 62 -7.74 0.12 -5.96
N ILE A 63 -7.12 -0.79 -5.19
CA ILE A 63 -5.70 -0.71 -4.83
C ILE A 63 -4.81 -0.76 -6.07
N ARG A 64 -5.11 -1.66 -7.01
CA ARG A 64 -4.33 -1.78 -8.25
C ARG A 64 -4.47 -0.51 -9.10
N LYS A 65 -5.69 0.01 -9.22
CA LYS A 65 -5.96 1.24 -9.96
C LYS A 65 -5.23 2.43 -9.33
N TRP A 66 -5.34 2.61 -8.01
CA TRP A 66 -4.60 3.61 -7.25
C TRP A 66 -3.10 3.54 -7.54
N TYR A 67 -2.50 2.35 -7.44
CA TYR A 67 -1.07 2.16 -7.69
C TYR A 67 -0.68 2.50 -9.14
N GLN A 68 -1.51 2.11 -10.12
CA GLN A 68 -1.28 2.44 -11.52
C GLN A 68 -1.42 3.93 -11.81
N GLU A 69 -2.42 4.60 -11.23
CA GLU A 69 -2.61 6.05 -11.36
C GLU A 69 -1.44 6.80 -10.75
N TYR A 70 -0.96 6.38 -9.59
CA TYR A 70 0.23 6.95 -8.96
C TYR A 70 1.48 6.78 -9.83
N LYS A 71 1.70 5.58 -10.37
CA LYS A 71 2.84 5.31 -11.27
C LYS A 71 2.74 6.08 -12.58
N GLN A 72 1.54 6.32 -13.11
CA GLN A 72 1.32 7.08 -14.35
C GLN A 72 1.42 8.60 -14.15
N LYS A 73 0.95 9.12 -13.01
CA LYS A 73 1.01 10.56 -12.68
C LYS A 73 2.45 11.03 -12.38
N GLN A 74 3.35 10.12 -12.03
CA GLN A 74 4.73 10.45 -11.69
C GLN A 74 5.67 10.38 -12.91
N SER A 75 5.87 11.50 -13.61
CA SER A 75 7.01 11.72 -14.53
C SER A 75 8.36 11.90 -13.81
N GLY A 76 8.47 11.52 -12.54
CA GLY A 76 9.67 11.64 -11.72
C GLY A 76 9.51 10.87 -10.42
N LYS A 77 10.45 9.95 -10.18
CA LYS A 77 10.58 9.02 -9.06
C LYS A 77 10.09 9.61 -7.73
N LYS A 78 8.93 9.18 -7.25
CA LYS A 78 8.39 9.65 -5.96
C LYS A 78 7.83 8.53 -5.09
N ILE A 79 7.43 7.40 -5.67
CA ILE A 79 7.21 6.12 -4.97
C ILE A 79 8.16 5.09 -5.58
N ASP A 80 9.14 4.65 -4.82
CA ASP A 80 10.11 3.63 -5.21
C ASP A 80 9.53 2.22 -5.07
N LYS A 81 8.75 1.97 -4.01
CA LYS A 81 8.24 0.61 -3.74
C LYS A 81 6.98 0.62 -2.90
N VAL A 82 6.05 -0.29 -3.21
CA VAL A 82 4.89 -0.58 -2.36
C VAL A 82 4.78 -2.07 -2.10
N LEU A 83 4.77 -2.44 -0.82
CA LEU A 83 4.72 -3.82 -0.35
C LEU A 83 3.51 -4.02 0.56
N ILE A 84 2.66 -4.98 0.22
CA ILE A 84 1.56 -5.44 1.06
C ILE A 84 2.05 -6.61 1.90
N VAL A 85 1.76 -6.58 3.19
CA VAL A 85 1.99 -7.66 4.14
C VAL A 85 0.62 -8.12 4.64
N GLY A 86 0.23 -9.31 4.22
CA GLY A 86 -1.02 -9.95 4.61
C GLY A 86 -0.98 -10.43 6.05
N ARG A 87 -2.16 -10.79 6.56
CA ARG A 87 -2.38 -11.29 7.93
C ARG A 87 -1.57 -12.53 8.28
N ASN A 88 -1.34 -13.39 7.30
CA ASN A 88 -0.49 -14.59 7.40
C ASN A 88 1.02 -14.30 7.25
N GLY A 89 1.42 -13.03 7.18
CA GLY A 89 2.81 -12.61 6.97
C GLY A 89 3.32 -12.75 5.54
N ARG A 90 2.48 -13.21 4.59
CA ARG A 90 2.82 -13.19 3.16
C ARG A 90 3.06 -11.75 2.72
N ARG A 91 4.00 -11.56 1.81
CA ARG A 91 4.36 -10.26 1.28
C ARG A 91 4.13 -10.24 -0.23
N LEU A 92 3.55 -9.17 -0.73
CA LEU A 92 3.27 -8.97 -2.15
C LEU A 92 3.72 -7.58 -2.57
N LEU A 93 4.54 -7.49 -3.61
CA LEU A 93 5.02 -6.23 -4.15
C LEU A 93 4.06 -5.78 -5.26
N LEU A 94 3.51 -4.56 -5.14
CA LEU A 94 2.43 -4.10 -6.03
C LEU A 94 2.87 -3.87 -7.48
N GLU A 95 4.17 -3.65 -7.73
CA GLU A 95 4.71 -3.30 -9.05
C GLU A 95 4.31 -4.26 -10.17
N ASN A 96 4.12 -5.53 -9.84
CA ASN A 96 3.71 -6.57 -10.80
C ASN A 96 2.57 -7.45 -10.27
N ALA A 97 1.89 -7.01 -9.20
CA ALA A 97 0.82 -7.78 -8.61
C ALA A 97 -0.44 -7.78 -9.49
N THR A 98 -1.05 -8.96 -9.63
CA THR A 98 -2.37 -9.07 -10.25
C THR A 98 -3.47 -8.79 -9.24
N ILE A 99 -4.68 -8.45 -9.73
CA ILE A 99 -5.86 -8.26 -8.87
C ILE A 99 -6.09 -9.51 -8.01
N GLU A 100 -5.94 -10.71 -8.58
CA GLU A 100 -6.10 -11.96 -7.84
C GLU A 100 -5.05 -12.13 -6.74
N GLN A 101 -3.80 -11.77 -6.98
CA GLN A 101 -2.77 -11.85 -5.94
C GLN A 101 -3.02 -10.84 -4.81
N ILE A 102 -3.46 -9.62 -5.16
CA ILE A 102 -3.86 -8.60 -4.18
C ILE A 102 -5.04 -9.12 -3.36
N ARG A 103 -6.08 -9.63 -4.03
CA ARG A 103 -7.24 -10.24 -3.38
C ARG A 103 -6.83 -11.36 -2.42
N GLN A 104 -5.97 -12.28 -2.86
CA GLN A 104 -5.50 -13.39 -2.02
C GLN A 104 -4.75 -12.92 -0.77
N ILE A 105 -3.95 -11.85 -0.85
CA ILE A 105 -3.25 -11.31 0.32
C ILE A 105 -4.19 -10.54 1.27
N LEU A 106 -5.28 -9.96 0.75
CA LEU A 106 -6.32 -9.32 1.55
C LEU A 106 -7.21 -10.34 2.28
N GLU A 107 -7.48 -11.49 1.66
CA GLU A 107 -8.28 -12.60 2.23
C GLU A 107 -7.46 -13.56 3.11
N SER A 108 -6.13 -13.44 3.05
CA SER A 108 -5.16 -14.27 3.78
C SER A 108 -5.23 -14.15 5.30
#